data_AF-A0A9P1M9R0-F1
#
_entry.id   AF-A0A9P1M9R0-F1
#
_cell.length_a   1.000
_cell.length_b   1.000
_cell.length_c   1.000
_cell.angle_alpha   90.00
_cell.angle_beta   90.00
_cell.angle_gamma   90.00
#
_symmetry.space_group_name_H-M   'P 1'
#
loop_
_entity.id
_entity.type
_entity.pdbx_description
1 polymer ?
#
loop_
_entity_poly.entity_id
_entity_poly.type
_entity_poly.pdbx_seq_one_letter_code
_entity_poly.pdbx_strand_id
1 'polypeptide(L)'
;MRRQRVLRRLLVKYRASGKIDKHLYHELYHLSKGNTFKHKRALVEHIHRAKAEKQRERLLKDEMDAKRARTKAARERKLERAAAKKSALLEEAEE
;
A
#
# COMPACT_ATOMS: atom_id res chain seq x y z
N MET A 1 17.23 31.49 6.31
CA MET A 1 16.85 30.79 5.06
C MET A 1 17.64 29.52 4.72
N ARG A 2 18.90 29.34 5.15
CA ARG A 2 19.73 28.18 4.74
C ARG A 2 19.11 26.82 5.09
N ARG A 3 18.55 26.65 6.30
CA ARG A 3 17.90 25.41 6.76
C ARG A 3 16.82 24.91 5.79
N GLN A 4 15.86 25.78 5.43
CA GLN A 4 14.74 25.41 4.57
C GLN A 4 15.20 24.96 3.18
N ARG A 5 16.24 25.60 2.63
CA ARG A 5 16.86 25.19 1.35
C ARG A 5 17.48 23.80 1.44
N VAL A 6 18.19 23.50 2.54
CA VAL A 6 18.80 22.17 2.77
C VAL A 6 17.73 21.08 2.85
N LEU A 7 16.64 21.30 3.59
CA LEU A 7 15.54 20.33 3.73
C LEU A 7 14.85 20.10 2.38
N ARG A 8 14.49 21.17 1.67
CA ARG A 8 13.83 21.06 0.35
C ARG A 8 14.71 20.40 -0.70
N ARG A 9 16.00 20.72 -0.74
CA ARG A 9 16.96 20.08 -1.66
C ARG A 9 17.06 18.57 -1.41
N LEU A 10 17.04 18.15 -0.14
CA LEU A 10 17.00 16.73 0.20
C LEU A 10 15.72 16.06 -0.30
N LEU A 11 14.55 16.66 -0.06
CA LEU A 11 13.26 16.12 -0.50
C LEU A 11 13.21 15.95 -2.03
N VAL A 12 13.68 16.94 -2.78
CA VAL A 12 13.75 16.85 -4.26
C VAL A 12 14.65 15.70 -4.70
N LYS A 13 15.84 15.56 -4.08
CA LYS A 13 16.74 14.44 -4.39
C LYS A 13 16.11 13.08 -4.08
N TYR A 14 15.44 12.95 -2.94
CA TYR A 14 14.80 11.69 -2.54
C TYR A 14 13.60 11.33 -3.42
N ARG A 15 12.85 12.33 -3.89
CA ARG A 15 11.76 12.12 -4.86
C ARG A 15 12.32 11.65 -6.21
N ALA A 16 13.37 12.31 -6.70
CA ALA A 16 14.02 11.94 -7.96
C ALA A 16 14.62 10.53 -7.90
N SER A 17 15.17 10.12 -6.75
CA SER A 17 15.69 8.76 -6.56
C SER A 17 14.62 7.72 -6.18
N GLY A 18 13.33 8.06 -6.21
CA GLY A 18 12.23 7.16 -5.85
C GLY A 18 12.19 6.72 -4.37
N LYS A 19 12.97 7.36 -3.49
CA LYS A 19 12.98 7.02 -2.06
C LYS A 19 11.68 7.43 -1.37
N ILE A 20 11.04 8.49 -1.87
CA ILE A 20 9.73 8.99 -1.45
C ILE A 20 8.85 9.21 -2.69
N ASP A 21 7.54 9.02 -2.53
CA ASP A 21 6.57 9.29 -3.59
C ASP A 21 6.12 10.76 -3.60
N LYS A 22 5.29 11.13 -4.59
CA LYS A 22 4.79 12.51 -4.77
C LYS A 22 3.92 13.00 -3.62
N HIS A 23 3.18 12.11 -2.96
CA HIS A 23 2.26 12.45 -1.87
C HIS A 23 3.05 12.72 -0.59
N LEU A 24 3.94 11.80 -0.23
CA LEU A 24 4.83 11.97 0.92
C LEU A 24 5.76 13.17 0.73
N TYR A 25 6.23 13.43 -0.50
CA TYR A 25 6.97 14.66 -0.81
C TYR A 25 6.16 15.92 -0.49
N HIS A 26 4.90 15.98 -0.92
CA HIS A 26 4.05 17.17 -0.76
C HIS A 26 3.79 17.48 0.72
N GLU A 27 3.48 16.46 1.51
CA GLU A 27 3.30 16.56 2.96
C GLU A 27 4.57 17.08 3.66
N LEU A 28 5.71 16.42 3.41
CA LEU A 28 6.98 16.79 4.02
C LEU A 28 7.47 18.18 3.59
N TYR A 29 7.09 18.62 2.39
CA TYR A 29 7.39 19.97 1.91
C TYR A 29 6.68 21.03 2.75
N HIS A 30 5.39 20.83 3.06
CA HIS A 30 4.62 21.72 3.92
C HIS A 30 5.08 21.68 5.37
N LEU A 31 5.37 20.50 5.92
CA LEU A 31 5.94 20.35 7.26
C LEU A 31 7.33 21.01 7.38
N SER A 32 8.16 20.89 6.35
CA SER A 32 9.44 21.60 6.28
C SER A 32 9.27 23.12 6.17
N LYS A 33 8.16 23.60 5.58
CA LYS A 33 7.79 25.02 5.57
C LYS A 33 7.34 25.49 6.96
N GLY A 34 6.59 24.64 7.68
CA GLY A 34 6.07 24.88 9.03
C GLY A 34 7.06 24.70 10.19
N ASN A 35 8.36 24.57 9.91
CA ASN A 35 9.42 24.44 10.94
C ASN A 35 9.32 23.18 11.84
N THR A 36 8.59 22.14 11.41
CA THR A 36 8.48 20.86 12.12
C THR A 36 9.85 20.18 12.27
N PHE A 37 10.71 20.27 11.25
CA PHE A 37 12.04 19.69 11.25
C PHE A 37 13.13 20.73 11.54
N LYS A 38 13.86 20.54 12.64
CA LYS A 38 14.94 21.46 13.07
C LYS A 38 16.24 21.30 12.28
N HIS A 39 16.54 20.09 11.81
CA HIS A 39 17.74 19.79 11.01
C HIS A 39 17.48 18.63 10.05
N LYS A 40 18.40 18.42 9.11
CA LYS A 40 18.30 17.39 8.07
C LYS A 40 18.11 15.98 8.66
N ARG A 41 18.78 15.67 9.78
CA ARG A 41 18.67 14.36 10.45
C ARG A 41 17.24 14.04 10.90
N ALA A 42 16.57 14.99 11.53
CA ALA A 42 15.18 14.82 12.00
C ALA A 42 14.21 14.53 10.83
N LEU A 43 14.41 15.20 9.68
CA LEU A 43 13.63 14.90 8.47
C LEU A 43 13.89 13.49 7.94
N VAL A 44 15.15 13.05 7.92
CA VAL A 44 15.51 11.70 7.44
C VAL A 44 14.96 10.62 8.35
N GLU A 45 15.09 10.78 9.67
CA GLU A 45 14.53 9.86 10.67
C GLU A 45 13.01 9.73 10.52
N HIS A 46 12.32 10.85 10.33
CA HIS A 46 10.87 10.86 10.08
C HIS A 46 10.50 10.15 8.77
N ILE A 47 11.26 10.38 7.67
CA ILE A 47 11.05 9.66 6.40
C ILE A 47 11.22 8.15 6.59
N HIS A 48 12.25 7.71 7.32
CA HIS A 48 12.48 6.29 7.56
C HIS A 48 11.33 5.66 8.36
N ARG A 49 10.85 6.36 9.40
CA ARG A 49 9.70 5.91 10.19
C ARG A 49 8.43 5.80 9.35
N ALA A 50 8.08 6.87 8.62
CA ALA A 50 6.88 6.90 7.78
C ALA A 50 6.90 5.81 6.69
N LYS A 51 8.08 5.54 6.10
CA LYS A 51 8.23 4.43 5.14
C LYS A 51 8.05 3.06 5.77
N ALA A 52 8.59 2.85 6.97
CA ALA A 52 8.45 1.59 7.69
C ALA A 52 6.98 1.33 8.06
N GLU A 53 6.26 2.37 8.52
CA GLU A 53 4.83 2.30 8.81
C GLU A 53 4.01 1.98 7.56
N LYS A 54 4.22 2.72 6.47
CA LYS A 54 3.54 2.45 5.18
C LYS A 54 3.82 1.04 4.66
N GLN A 55 5.04 0.53 4.84
CA GLN A 55 5.37 -0.84 4.45
C GLN A 55 4.64 -1.87 5.32
N ARG A 56 4.54 -1.65 6.63
CA ARG A 56 3.78 -2.53 7.54
C ARG A 56 2.30 -2.54 7.18
N GLU A 57 1.70 -1.37 6.96
CA GLU A 57 0.30 -1.26 6.53
C GLU A 57 0.04 -2.00 5.21
N ARG A 58 0.96 -1.86 4.24
CA ARG A 58 0.88 -2.58 2.98
C ARG A 58 0.91 -4.09 3.18
N LEU A 59 1.84 -4.61 3.97
CA LEU A 59 1.94 -6.05 4.22
C LEU A 59 0.68 -6.62 4.87
N LEU A 60 0.13 -5.92 5.86
CA LEU A 60 -1.13 -6.32 6.51
C LEU A 60 -2.30 -6.31 5.54
N LYS A 61 -2.37 -5.30 4.66
CA LYS A 61 -3.41 -5.21 3.64
C LYS A 61 -3.28 -6.35 2.62
N ASP A 62 -2.07 -6.60 2.13
CA ASP A 62 -1.80 -7.65 1.14
C ASP A 62 -2.13 -9.04 1.72
N GLU A 63 -1.85 -9.28 3.01
CA GLU A 63 -2.23 -10.50 3.72
C GLU A 63 -3.77 -10.67 3.81
N MET A 64 -4.47 -9.61 4.19
CA MET A 64 -5.92 -9.61 4.30
C MET A 64 -6.61 -9.82 2.94
N ASP A 65 -6.11 -9.18 1.89
CA ASP A 65 -6.64 -9.33 0.53
C ASP A 65 -6.35 -10.73 -0.02
N ALA A 66 -5.18 -11.31 0.28
CA ALA A 66 -4.88 -12.70 -0.05
C ALA A 66 -5.84 -13.68 0.65
N LYS A 67 -6.14 -13.47 1.93
CA LYS A 67 -7.12 -14.29 2.67
C LYS A 67 -8.52 -14.17 2.06
N ARG A 68 -8.95 -12.96 1.72
CA ARG A 68 -10.25 -12.72 1.06
C ARG A 68 -10.32 -13.39 -0.31
N ALA A 69 -9.27 -13.28 -1.12
CA ALA A 69 -9.21 -13.91 -2.44
C ALA A 69 -9.29 -15.44 -2.34
N ARG A 70 -8.58 -16.06 -1.37
CA ARG A 70 -8.68 -17.51 -1.12
C ARG A 70 -10.09 -17.95 -0.74
N THR A 71 -10.73 -17.24 0.19
CA THR A 71 -12.11 -17.56 0.60
C THR A 71 -13.09 -17.38 -0.55
N LYS A 72 -12.95 -16.33 -1.36
CA LYS A 72 -13.78 -16.08 -2.54
C LYS A 72 -13.63 -17.22 -3.56
N ALA A 73 -12.40 -17.59 -3.91
CA ALA A 73 -12.13 -18.67 -4.85
C ALA A 73 -12.65 -20.03 -4.34
N ALA A 74 -12.55 -20.32 -3.04
CA ALA A 74 -13.12 -21.53 -2.45
C ALA A 74 -14.65 -21.55 -2.54
N ARG A 75 -15.30 -20.40 -2.33
CA ARG A 75 -16.76 -20.25 -2.46
C ARG A 75 -17.21 -20.45 -3.91
N GLU A 76 -16.52 -19.85 -4.87
CA GLU A 76 -16.80 -19.99 -6.31
C GLU A 76 -16.68 -21.45 -6.74
N ARG A 77 -15.59 -22.14 -6.39
CA ARG A 77 -15.42 -23.58 -6.67
C ARG A 77 -16.53 -24.45 -6.08
N LYS A 78 -17.04 -24.12 -4.88
CA LYS A 78 -18.15 -24.87 -4.26
C LYS A 78 -19.45 -24.66 -5.04
N LEU A 79 -19.71 -23.43 -5.48
CA LEU A 79 -20.89 -23.12 -6.29
C LEU A 79 -20.83 -23.80 -7.66
N GLU A 80 -19.67 -23.77 -8.32
CA GLU A 80 -19.44 -24.47 -9.59
C GLU A 80 -19.68 -25.98 -9.46
N ARG A 81 -19.14 -26.62 -8.41
CA ARG A 81 -19.38 -28.05 -8.14
C ARG A 81 -20.85 -28.36 -7.90
N ALA A 82 -21.56 -27.51 -7.17
CA ALA A 82 -22.98 -27.69 -6.89
C ALA A 82 -23.83 -27.51 -8.16
N ALA A 83 -23.50 -26.53 -9.00
CA ALA A 83 -24.16 -26.31 -10.28
C ALA A 83 -23.91 -27.48 -11.24
N ALA A 84 -22.66 -27.93 -11.38
CA ALA A 84 -22.31 -29.08 -12.22
C ALA A 84 -22.98 -30.38 -11.75
N LYS A 85 -23.08 -30.60 -10.43
CA LYS A 85 -23.83 -31.74 -9.89
C LYS A 85 -25.32 -31.64 -10.23
N LYS A 86 -25.90 -30.45 -10.14
CA LYS A 86 -27.31 -30.22 -10.46
C LYS A 86 -27.60 -30.43 -11.94
N SER A 87 -26.72 -29.96 -12.83
CA SER A 87 -26.89 -30.17 -14.28
C SER A 87 -26.78 -31.64 -14.66
N ALA A 88 -25.79 -32.36 -14.13
CA ALA A 88 -25.64 -33.80 -14.40
C ALA A 88 -26.87 -34.62 -13.94
N LEU A 89 -27.45 -34.30 -12.79
CA LEU A 89 -28.68 -34.93 -12.31
C LEU A 89 -29.92 -34.62 -13.16
N LEU A 90 -29.95 -33.47 -13.83
CA LEU A 90 -31.04 -33.12 -14.74
C LEU A 90 -30.87 -33.87 -16.07
N GLU A 91 -29.64 -33.97 -16.58
CA GLU A 91 -29.32 -34.76 -17.79
C GLU A 91 -29.66 -36.24 -17.57
N GLU A 92 -29.27 -36.85 -16.43
CA GLU A 92 -29.64 -38.23 -16.09
C GLU A 92 -31.16 -38.46 -15.90
N ALA A 93 -31.94 -37.41 -15.67
CA ALA A 93 -33.40 -37.51 -15.52
C ALA A 93 -34.16 -37.28 -16.83
N GLU A 94 -33.49 -36.71 -17.85
CA GLU A 94 -34.03 -36.50 -19.20
C GLU A 94 -33.72 -37.67 -20.14
N GLU A 95 -32.71 -38.49 -19.84
CA GLU A 95 -32.43 -39.81 -20.45
C GLU A 95 -33.35 -40.92 -19.91
#